data_AF-A0AAD5N9D7-F1
#
_entry.id   AF-A0AAD5N9D7-F1
#
_cell.length_a   1.000
_cell.length_b   1.000
_cell.length_c   1.000
_cell.angle_alpha   90.00
_cell.angle_beta   90.00
_cell.angle_gamma   90.00
#
_symmetry.space_group_name_H-M   'P 1'
#
loop_
_entity.id
_entity.type
_entity.pdbx_description
1 polymer ?
#
loop_
_entity_poly.entity_id
_entity_poly.type
_entity_poly.pdbx_seq_one_letter_code
_entity_poly.pdbx_strand_id
1 'polypeptide(L)'
;MLPLTRWTIENTLWCGAMQAGDTSIKDSSDEIAAELRVREEKTYATTDESKRDINISLNIWRQSLETENKKLKEVLPVVRCRYESLLKQRNILVEKINKLRESLDLTTYTTKSDSVETAFDVKTANSFSLESALEYSNVSTCSPLPSSQVEPHLQ
;
A
#
# COMPACT_ATOMS: atom_id res chain seq x y z
N MET A 1 -24.00 55.93 -19.00
CA MET A 1 -23.90 55.62 -20.44
C MET A 1 -24.15 54.12 -20.62
N LEU A 2 -25.31 53.77 -21.17
CA LEU A 2 -25.63 52.49 -21.82
C LEU A 2 -25.29 52.63 -23.33
N PRO A 3 -25.01 51.55 -24.09
CA PRO A 3 -26.03 50.58 -24.56
C PRO A 3 -25.56 49.12 -24.44
N LEU A 4 -26.36 48.07 -24.26
CA LEU A 4 -27.64 47.62 -24.82
C LEU A 4 -27.62 47.30 -26.32
N THR A 5 -27.24 46.06 -26.66
CA THR A 5 -27.65 45.33 -27.88
C THR A 5 -27.44 43.84 -27.64
N ARG A 6 -28.18 42.88 -28.19
CA ARG A 6 -29.51 42.78 -28.81
C ARG A 6 -29.62 41.28 -29.09
N TRP A 7 -30.58 40.59 -28.47
CA TRP A 7 -30.88 39.21 -28.83
C TRP A 7 -31.50 39.20 -30.23
N THR A 8 -30.88 38.47 -31.17
CA THR A 8 -31.49 38.19 -32.47
C THR A 8 -31.70 36.68 -32.54
N ILE A 9 -32.93 36.25 -32.27
CA ILE A 9 -33.43 34.92 -32.61
C ILE A 9 -33.81 35.02 -34.09
N GLU A 10 -32.98 34.48 -34.98
CA GLU A 10 -33.36 34.31 -36.37
C GLU A 10 -34.24 33.08 -36.50
N ASN A 11 -35.54 33.35 -36.64
CA ASN A 11 -36.55 32.44 -37.12
C ASN A 11 -36.32 32.21 -38.62
N THR A 12 -35.70 31.10 -39.02
CA THR A 12 -35.81 30.58 -40.38
C THR A 12 -36.89 29.52 -40.44
N LEU A 13 -38.03 29.98 -40.94
CA LEU A 13 -39.17 29.23 -41.40
C LEU A 13 -38.72 28.17 -42.44
N TRP A 14 -38.61 26.91 -42.04
CA TRP A 14 -38.78 25.78 -42.96
C TRP A 14 -40.16 25.21 -42.73
N CYS A 15 -41.11 25.70 -43.52
CA CYS A 15 -42.37 25.02 -43.77
C CYS A 15 -42.06 23.86 -44.74
N GLY A 16 -41.40 22.82 -44.22
CA GLY A 16 -41.31 21.52 -44.84
C GLY A 16 -42.51 20.69 -44.39
N ALA A 17 -43.31 20.26 -45.36
CA ALA A 17 -44.55 19.53 -45.20
C ALA A 17 -44.59 18.58 -43.97
N MET A 18 -45.62 18.74 -43.13
CA MET A 18 -46.05 17.67 -42.23
C MET A 18 -46.53 16.50 -43.10
N GLN A 19 -45.64 15.54 -43.34
CA GLN A 19 -46.03 14.21 -43.75
C GLN A 19 -46.34 13.46 -42.45
N ALA A 20 -47.64 13.31 -42.18
CA ALA A 20 -48.13 12.45 -41.12
C ALA A 20 -47.87 10.99 -41.48
N GLY A 21 -47.31 10.24 -40.53
CA GLY A 21 -46.95 8.82 -40.64
C GLY A 21 -45.44 8.66 -40.83
N ASP A 22 -44.69 7.90 -40.06
CA ASP A 22 -45.01 6.88 -39.06
C ASP A 22 -43.69 6.59 -38.31
N THR A 23 -43.77 6.10 -37.07
CA THR A 23 -42.67 5.52 -36.24
C THR A 23 -41.34 6.31 -36.06
N SER A 24 -41.12 7.00 -34.93
CA SER A 24 -39.72 7.29 -34.50
C SER A 24 -39.51 7.70 -33.03
N ILE A 25 -40.57 7.98 -32.24
CA ILE A 25 -40.41 8.23 -30.79
C ILE A 25 -40.21 6.91 -30.02
N LYS A 26 -40.77 5.80 -30.52
CA LYS A 26 -40.52 4.47 -29.96
C LYS A 26 -39.10 4.00 -30.23
N ASP A 27 -38.58 4.22 -31.44
CA ASP A 27 -37.20 3.83 -31.78
C ASP A 27 -36.18 4.57 -30.90
N SER A 28 -36.38 5.86 -30.60
CA SER A 28 -35.49 6.59 -29.68
C SER A 28 -35.65 6.15 -28.22
N SER A 29 -36.86 5.77 -27.78
CA SER A 29 -37.11 5.27 -26.42
C SER A 29 -36.49 3.88 -26.22
N ASP A 30 -36.61 3.00 -27.21
CA ASP A 30 -36.04 1.67 -27.19
C ASP A 30 -34.50 1.72 -27.30
N GLU A 31 -33.97 2.69 -28.05
CA GLU A 31 -32.53 3.00 -28.11
C GLU A 31 -31.99 3.47 -26.76
N ILE A 32 -32.67 4.41 -26.07
CA ILE A 32 -32.27 4.87 -24.73
C ILE A 32 -32.34 3.73 -23.70
N ALA A 33 -33.38 2.88 -23.77
CA ALA A 33 -33.50 1.72 -22.89
C ALA A 33 -32.39 0.69 -23.14
N ALA A 34 -31.99 0.49 -24.39
CA ALA A 34 -30.85 -0.35 -24.74
C ALA A 34 -29.53 0.25 -24.24
N GLU A 35 -29.32 1.56 -24.39
CA GLU A 35 -28.11 2.25 -23.88
C GLU A 35 -28.00 2.15 -22.36
N LEU A 36 -29.12 2.32 -21.63
CA LEU A 36 -29.15 2.17 -20.18
C LEU A 36 -28.79 0.75 -19.76
N ARG A 37 -29.36 -0.29 -20.40
CA ARG A 37 -28.99 -1.69 -20.12
C ARG A 37 -27.51 -1.97 -20.40
N VAL A 38 -26.98 -1.47 -21.52
CA VAL A 38 -25.56 -1.63 -21.87
C VAL A 38 -24.66 -0.92 -20.84
N ARG A 39 -25.07 0.26 -20.36
CA ARG A 39 -24.33 0.99 -19.32
C ARG A 39 -24.33 0.23 -18.00
N GLU A 40 -25.48 -0.28 -17.58
CA GLU A 40 -25.60 -1.12 -16.38
C GLU A 40 -24.74 -2.38 -16.49
N GLU A 41 -24.82 -3.11 -17.61
CA GLU A 41 -24.02 -4.31 -17.87
C GLU A 41 -22.52 -4.02 -17.80
N LYS A 42 -22.07 -2.91 -18.40
CA LYS A 42 -20.68 -2.45 -18.31
C LYS A 42 -20.27 -2.16 -16.87
N THR A 43 -21.12 -1.52 -16.07
CA THR A 43 -20.83 -1.24 -14.66
C THR A 43 -20.72 -2.52 -13.81
N TYR A 44 -21.58 -3.52 -14.05
CA TYR A 44 -21.46 -4.81 -13.37
C TYR A 44 -20.20 -5.56 -13.78
N ALA A 45 -19.88 -5.59 -15.08
CA ALA A 45 -18.69 -6.24 -15.60
C ALA A 45 -17.39 -5.65 -15.03
N THR A 46 -17.26 -4.31 -14.98
CA THR A 46 -16.08 -3.66 -14.38
C THR A 46 -15.99 -3.90 -12.88
N THR A 47 -17.12 -3.96 -12.19
CA THR A 47 -17.16 -4.28 -10.75
C THR A 47 -16.70 -5.71 -10.49
N ASP A 48 -17.13 -6.68 -11.32
CA ASP A 48 -16.75 -8.08 -11.15
C ASP A 48 -15.30 -8.35 -11.57
N GLU A 49 -14.79 -7.62 -12.57
CA GLU A 49 -13.36 -7.60 -12.90
C GLU A 49 -12.53 -7.03 -11.73
N SER A 50 -12.93 -5.89 -11.17
CA SER A 50 -12.26 -5.30 -10.00
C SER A 50 -12.24 -6.24 -8.80
N LYS A 51 -13.35 -6.93 -8.49
CA LYS A 51 -13.39 -7.95 -7.43
C LYS A 51 -12.41 -9.09 -7.69
N ARG A 52 -12.29 -9.54 -8.95
CA ARG A 52 -11.36 -10.59 -9.35
C ARG A 52 -9.92 -10.15 -9.12
N ASP A 53 -9.56 -8.94 -9.52
CA ASP A 53 -8.21 -8.38 -9.37
C ASP A 53 -7.83 -8.18 -7.91
N ILE A 54 -8.79 -7.68 -7.09
CA ILE A 54 -8.63 -7.58 -5.65
C ILE A 54 -8.36 -8.97 -5.05
N ASN A 55 -9.14 -9.98 -5.43
CA ASN A 55 -8.98 -11.33 -4.91
C ASN A 55 -7.63 -11.96 -5.30
N ILE A 56 -7.19 -11.76 -6.55
CA ILE A 56 -5.87 -12.21 -7.02
C ILE A 56 -4.78 -11.54 -6.19
N SER A 57 -4.86 -10.22 -6.01
CA SER A 57 -3.89 -9.44 -5.24
C SER A 57 -3.83 -9.95 -3.79
N LEU A 58 -4.97 -10.09 -3.13
CA LEU A 58 -5.06 -10.62 -1.76
C LEU A 58 -4.45 -12.02 -1.64
N ASN A 59 -4.62 -12.87 -2.64
CA ASN A 59 -4.03 -14.20 -2.66
C ASN A 59 -2.50 -14.16 -2.75
N ILE A 60 -1.95 -13.30 -3.61
CA ILE A 60 -0.50 -13.09 -3.74
C ILE A 60 0.08 -12.57 -2.42
N TRP A 61 -0.55 -11.57 -1.82
CA TRP A 61 -0.13 -11.00 -0.53
C TRP A 61 -0.14 -12.06 0.57
N ARG A 62 -1.21 -12.88 0.64
CA ARG A 62 -1.32 -13.96 1.62
C ARG A 62 -0.19 -14.97 1.48
N GLN A 63 0.08 -15.45 0.26
CA GLN A 63 1.14 -16.42 -0.01
C GLN A 63 2.53 -15.84 0.32
N SER A 64 2.74 -14.55 0.04
CA SER A 64 3.99 -13.86 0.35
C SER A 64 4.20 -13.77 1.87
N LEU A 65 3.14 -13.43 2.62
CA LEU A 65 3.16 -13.37 4.07
C LEU A 65 3.40 -14.75 4.71
N GLU A 66 2.75 -15.79 4.20
CA GLU A 66 2.94 -17.18 4.65
C GLU A 66 4.39 -17.65 4.43
N THR A 67 4.98 -17.28 3.28
CA THR A 67 6.37 -17.62 2.96
C THR A 67 7.35 -16.96 3.92
N GLU A 68 7.20 -15.66 4.18
CA GLU A 68 8.06 -14.95 5.14
C GLU A 68 7.85 -15.44 6.58
N ASN A 69 6.61 -15.75 6.97
CA ASN A 69 6.31 -16.34 8.26
C ASN A 69 7.02 -17.69 8.45
N LYS A 70 7.03 -18.53 7.40
CA LYS A 70 7.75 -19.81 7.40
C LYS A 70 9.26 -19.61 7.57
N LYS A 71 9.87 -18.71 6.79
CA LYS A 71 11.30 -18.37 6.92
C LYS A 71 11.64 -17.89 8.32
N LEU A 72 10.81 -17.04 8.90
CA LEU A 72 11.03 -16.52 10.25
C LEU A 72 10.99 -17.64 11.31
N LYS A 73 10.04 -18.58 11.18
CA LYS A 73 9.95 -19.75 12.07
C LYS A 73 11.18 -20.66 11.98
N GLU A 74 11.82 -20.73 10.81
CA GLU A 74 13.06 -21.49 10.62
C GLU A 74 14.29 -20.77 11.18
N VAL A 75 14.41 -19.45 10.96
CA VAL A 75 15.59 -18.66 11.35
C VAL A 75 15.62 -18.34 12.85
N LEU A 76 14.48 -18.02 13.45
CA LEU A 76 14.39 -17.59 14.84
C LEU A 76 14.97 -18.58 15.87
N PRO A 77 14.69 -19.91 15.80
CA PRO A 77 15.33 -20.86 16.71
C PRO A 77 16.84 -20.95 16.50
N VAL A 78 17.33 -20.85 15.25
CA VAL A 78 18.77 -20.88 14.96
C VAL A 78 19.48 -19.69 15.60
N VAL A 79 18.92 -18.48 15.45
CA VAL A 79 19.47 -17.26 16.05
C VAL A 79 19.45 -17.36 17.57
N ARG A 80 18.34 -17.86 18.16
CA ARG A 80 18.22 -18.05 19.60
C ARG A 80 19.30 -19.02 20.13
N CYS A 81 19.45 -20.19 19.51
CA CYS A 81 20.46 -21.16 19.89
C CYS A 81 21.87 -20.57 19.80
N ARG A 82 22.16 -19.79 18.75
CA ARG A 82 23.47 -19.13 18.60
C ARG A 82 23.72 -18.09 19.69
N TYR A 83 22.71 -17.29 20.00
CA TYR A 83 22.77 -16.30 21.06
C TYR A 83 23.04 -16.94 22.43
N GLU A 84 22.32 -18.00 22.78
CA GLU A 84 22.52 -18.75 24.03
C GLU A 84 23.93 -19.37 24.12
N SER A 85 24.45 -19.89 23.00
CA SER A 85 25.82 -20.40 22.94
C SER A 85 26.85 -19.30 23.19
N LEU A 86 26.65 -18.11 22.63
CA LEU A 86 27.55 -16.97 22.84
C LEU A 86 27.48 -16.46 24.28
N LEU A 87 26.29 -16.45 24.90
CA LEU A 87 26.14 -16.11 26.31
C LEU A 87 26.91 -17.08 27.21
N LYS A 88 26.81 -18.39 26.96
CA LYS A 88 27.59 -19.40 27.69
C LYS A 88 29.10 -19.17 27.56
N GLN A 89 29.58 -18.93 26.34
CA GLN A 89 31.00 -18.64 26.09
C GLN A 89 31.45 -17.38 26.83
N ARG A 90 30.63 -16.33 26.80
CA ARG A 90 30.89 -15.08 27.51
C ARG A 90 30.95 -15.29 29.02
N ASN A 91 30.03 -16.06 29.60
CA ASN A 91 30.02 -16.33 31.04
C ASN A 91 31.27 -17.11 31.47
N ILE A 92 31.68 -18.12 30.70
CA ILE A 92 32.93 -18.85 30.94
C ILE A 92 34.14 -17.91 30.89
N LEU A 93 34.17 -16.99 29.91
CA LEU A 93 35.26 -16.03 29.80
C LEU A 93 35.30 -15.06 30.98
N VAL A 94 34.16 -14.56 31.41
CA VAL A 94 34.04 -13.69 32.61
C VAL A 94 34.55 -14.43 33.85
N GLU A 95 34.16 -15.69 34.04
CA GLU A 95 34.63 -16.50 35.16
C GLU A 95 36.15 -16.68 35.13
N LYS A 96 36.73 -16.99 33.97
CA LYS A 96 38.19 -17.12 33.80
C LYS A 96 38.92 -15.81 34.08
N ILE A 97 38.39 -14.69 33.59
CA ILE A 97 38.94 -13.36 33.85
C ILE A 97 38.91 -13.05 35.34
N ASN A 98 37.82 -13.39 36.03
CA ASN A 98 37.68 -13.15 37.46
C ASN A 98 38.65 -14.00 38.29
N LYS A 99 38.84 -15.28 37.95
CA LYS A 99 39.88 -16.12 38.59
C LYS A 99 41.29 -15.55 38.41
N LEU A 100 41.62 -15.02 37.22
CA LEU A 100 42.90 -14.37 36.98
C LEU A 100 43.04 -13.05 37.77
N ARG A 101 41.97 -12.26 37.86
CA ARG A 101 41.95 -11.03 38.67
C ARG A 101 42.12 -11.33 40.15
N GLU A 102 41.44 -12.35 40.67
CA GLU A 102 41.60 -12.83 42.05
C GLU A 102 43.05 -13.22 42.33
N SER A 103 43.72 -13.90 41.39
CA SER A 103 45.15 -14.26 41.55
C SER A 103 46.11 -13.06 41.58
N LEU A 104 45.64 -11.89 41.20
CA LEU A 104 46.37 -10.62 41.19
C LEU A 104 45.84 -9.63 42.25
N ASP A 105 44.96 -10.08 43.15
CA ASP A 105 44.25 -9.25 44.15
C ASP A 105 43.51 -8.05 43.54
N LEU A 106 43.01 -8.21 42.31
CA LEU A 106 42.24 -7.20 41.59
C LEU A 106 40.74 -7.38 41.81
N THR A 107 40.00 -6.27 41.78
CA THR A 107 38.53 -6.28 41.88
C THR A 107 37.89 -7.05 40.73
N THR A 108 36.79 -7.75 41.03
CA THR A 108 35.99 -8.53 40.10
C THR A 108 35.54 -7.70 38.89
N TYR A 109 35.62 -8.30 37.71
CA TYR A 109 35.07 -7.72 36.49
C TYR A 109 33.57 -7.99 36.41
N THR A 110 32.79 -6.91 36.41
CA THR A 110 31.34 -6.93 36.22
C THR A 110 31.00 -6.42 34.83
N THR A 111 30.08 -7.08 34.15
CA THR A 111 29.61 -6.63 32.83
C THR A 111 28.29 -5.87 32.97
N LYS A 112 27.98 -4.96 32.03
CA LYS A 112 26.77 -4.12 32.05
C LYS A 112 25.45 -4.90 32.04
N SER A 113 25.42 -6.17 31.63
CA SER A 113 24.18 -6.95 31.67
C SER A 113 23.90 -7.56 33.05
N ASP A 114 24.92 -7.67 33.91
CA ASP A 114 24.76 -8.25 35.25
C ASP A 114 23.98 -7.28 36.17
N SER A 115 23.80 -6.02 35.75
CA SER A 115 22.97 -5.00 36.42
C SER A 115 21.52 -4.91 35.91
N VAL A 116 21.12 -5.71 34.91
CA VAL A 116 19.81 -5.60 34.21
C VAL A 116 18.92 -6.83 34.42
N GLU A 117 19.29 -7.75 35.32
CA GLU A 117 18.48 -8.94 35.64
C GLU A 117 17.10 -8.62 36.27
N THR A 118 16.81 -7.38 36.65
CA THR A 118 15.54 -6.98 37.29
C THR A 118 14.52 -6.25 36.39
N ALA A 119 14.77 -6.07 35.09
CA ALA A 119 13.93 -5.19 34.24
C ALA A 119 13.34 -5.84 32.97
N PHE A 120 13.11 -7.16 32.98
CA PHE A 120 12.37 -7.84 31.90
C PHE A 120 10.95 -8.24 32.33
N ASP A 121 10.19 -7.29 32.88
CA ASP A 121 8.72 -7.35 32.81
C ASP A 121 8.26 -6.52 31.61
N VAL A 122 8.43 -7.07 30.41
CA VAL A 122 7.94 -6.45 29.17
C VAL A 122 6.47 -6.84 29.01
N LYS A 123 5.58 -6.02 29.60
CA LYS A 123 4.15 -6.00 29.24
C LYS A 123 4.04 -5.73 27.74
N THR A 124 3.50 -6.68 26.98
CA THR A 124 3.22 -6.52 25.56
C THR A 124 2.10 -5.49 25.37
N ALA A 125 2.44 -4.21 25.28
CA ALA A 125 1.50 -3.15 24.92
C ALA A 125 1.35 -3.10 23.40
N ASN A 126 0.40 -3.89 22.88
CA ASN A 126 -0.14 -3.64 21.54
C ASN A 126 -1.04 -2.40 21.62
N SER A 127 -0.49 -1.22 21.33
CA SER A 127 -1.29 -0.05 20.96
C SER A 127 -0.59 0.70 19.84
N PHE A 128 -1.00 0.42 18.60
CA PHE A 128 -0.75 1.33 17.49
C PHE A 128 -1.83 2.43 17.59
N SER A 129 -1.45 3.64 18.00
CA SER A 129 -2.33 4.81 17.97
C SER A 129 -1.97 5.62 16.72
N LEU A 130 -2.89 5.68 15.76
CA LEU A 130 -2.72 6.32 14.45
C LEU A 130 -3.20 7.78 14.52
N GLU A 131 -2.60 8.56 15.43
CA GLU A 131 -3.02 9.94 15.68
C GLU A 131 -1.79 10.86 15.61
N SER A 132 -1.23 11.04 14.41
CA SER A 132 -0.30 12.13 14.06
C SER A 132 -0.05 12.15 12.54
N ALA A 133 -1.13 12.31 11.76
CA ALA A 133 -1.05 12.58 10.32
C ALA A 133 -1.77 13.89 9.94
N LEU A 134 -1.86 14.81 10.90
CA LEU A 134 -2.40 16.15 10.70
C LEU A 134 -1.41 17.11 11.35
N GLU A 135 -0.37 17.47 10.60
CA GLU A 135 0.15 18.83 10.50
C GLU A 135 1.49 18.82 9.74
N TYR A 136 1.55 19.67 8.71
CA TYR A 136 2.69 19.99 7.84
C TYR A 136 3.11 18.95 6.79
N SER A 137 2.65 19.17 5.55
CA SER A 137 3.47 19.92 4.58
C SER A 137 3.03 19.57 3.16
N ASN A 138 2.55 20.59 2.45
CA ASN A 138 2.34 20.56 1.01
C ASN A 138 3.70 20.38 0.30
N VAL A 139 4.08 19.15 -0.02
CA VAL A 139 5.12 18.88 -1.01
C VAL A 139 4.66 17.72 -1.89
N SER A 140 4.01 18.10 -2.99
CA SER A 140 3.83 17.26 -4.16
C SER A 140 5.19 17.05 -4.82
N THR A 141 5.66 15.82 -4.89
CA THR A 141 6.66 15.39 -5.87
C THR A 141 6.22 14.07 -6.48
N CYS A 142 5.39 14.15 -7.52
CA CYS A 142 5.36 13.12 -8.55
C CYS A 142 6.74 13.09 -9.21
N SER A 143 7.55 12.05 -8.95
CA SER A 143 8.73 11.80 -9.78
C SER A 143 8.27 11.23 -11.12
N PRO A 144 8.65 11.81 -12.28
CA PRO A 144 8.41 11.16 -13.56
C PRO A 144 9.40 10.01 -13.75
N LEU A 145 8.92 8.89 -14.31
CA LEU A 145 9.74 7.79 -14.81
C LEU A 145 10.79 8.32 -15.81
N PRO A 146 12.01 7.78 -15.85
CA PRO A 146 12.97 8.11 -16.89
C PRO A 146 12.44 7.65 -18.25
N SER A 147 12.29 8.60 -19.18
CA SER A 147 12.00 8.34 -20.60
C SER A 147 13.18 7.57 -21.21
N SER A 148 12.96 6.30 -21.53
CA SER A 148 13.89 5.54 -22.37
C SER A 148 13.73 6.03 -23.80
N GLN A 149 14.61 6.95 -24.19
CA GLN A 149 14.81 7.37 -25.57
C GLN A 149 15.57 6.23 -26.27
N VAL A 150 14.85 5.36 -27.00
CA VAL A 150 15.46 4.43 -27.96
C VAL A 150 15.46 5.15 -29.31
N GLU A 151 16.60 5.74 -29.68
CA GLU A 151 16.84 6.10 -31.08
C GLU A 151 17.10 4.81 -31.89
N PRO A 152 16.46 4.64 -33.06
CA PRO A 152 16.84 3.59 -34.00
C PRO A 152 18.06 4.04 -34.79
N HIS A 153 19.18 3.35 -34.63
CA HIS A 153 20.26 3.42 -35.61
C HIS A 153 19.75 2.88 -36.95
N LEU A 154 19.58 3.78 -37.92
CA LEU A 154 19.47 3.44 -39.33
C LEU A 154 20.85 3.03 -39.86
N GLN A 155 20.85 1.99 -40.70
CA GLN A 155 21.96 1.53 -41.53
C GLN A 155 22.50 2.62 -42.46
#